data_AF-A0A3D5U8P2-F1
#
_entry.id   AF-A0A3D5U8P2-F1
#
_cell.length_a   1.000
_cell.length_b   1.000
_cell.length_c   1.000
_cell.angle_alpha   90.00
_cell.angle_beta   90.00
_cell.angle_gamma   90.00
#
_symmetry.space_group_name_H-M   'P 1'
#
loop_
_entity.id
_entity.type
_entity.pdbx_description
1 polymer ?
#
loop_
_entity_poly.entity_id
_entity_poly.type
_entity_poly.pdbx_seq_one_letter_code
_entity_poly.pdbx_strand_id
1 'polypeptide(L)'
;LYKEQISTEGLNLVHIAVAAALLNGVIALFQYYLQSIWQWGAALVLSVFFAVATLLAVDAPLSILALLMPNLLFALLSIVIIRYVFYNKAVIRLRTLLMGACGGIMLSLYLAGLYLILGIELIEGFWQIAFVYGLIIYVFSAFGMSIADLIILQSEVRQLRKEENRDDAQ
;
A
#
# COMPACT_ATOMS: atom_id res chain seq x y z
N LEU A 1 18.23 6.12 -37.05
CA LEU A 1 18.82 6.97 -36.00
C LEU A 1 17.70 7.76 -35.30
N TYR A 2 16.79 7.06 -34.62
CA TYR A 2 15.74 7.67 -33.78
C TYR A 2 16.14 7.39 -32.33
N LYS A 3 17.33 7.87 -31.99
CA LYS A 3 18.02 7.59 -30.72
C LYS A 3 18.55 8.92 -30.21
N GLU A 4 17.65 9.88 -30.05
CA GLU A 4 17.96 11.16 -29.44
C GLU A 4 16.71 11.71 -28.75
N GLN A 5 16.89 12.05 -27.47
CA GLN A 5 15.96 12.80 -26.62
C GLN A 5 14.61 12.12 -26.29
N ILE A 6 14.67 11.05 -25.50
CA ILE A 6 13.78 11.02 -24.32
C ILE A 6 14.64 11.56 -23.17
N SER A 7 14.48 12.85 -22.96
CA SER A 7 15.07 13.66 -21.92
C SER A 7 14.98 12.98 -20.55
N THR A 8 16.03 13.20 -19.77
CA THR A 8 16.27 12.91 -18.35
C THR A 8 15.24 13.47 -17.36
N GLU A 9 13.96 13.54 -17.73
CA GLU A 9 12.83 13.97 -16.90
C GLU A 9 11.63 12.99 -16.93
N GLY A 10 11.74 11.87 -17.66
CA GLY A 10 10.68 10.88 -17.76
C GLY A 10 10.55 10.02 -16.51
N LEU A 11 9.66 10.41 -15.59
CA LEU A 11 9.11 9.58 -14.51
C LEU A 11 10.17 8.91 -13.62
N ASN A 12 10.83 9.72 -12.78
CA ASN A 12 11.78 9.23 -11.78
C ASN A 12 11.13 8.13 -10.93
N LEU A 13 11.80 6.97 -10.80
CA LEU A 13 11.33 5.75 -10.11
C LEU A 13 10.77 6.06 -8.70
N VAL A 14 11.28 7.12 -8.08
CA VAL A 14 10.82 7.68 -6.81
C VAL A 14 9.38 8.20 -6.88
N HIS A 15 8.95 8.89 -7.94
CA HIS A 15 7.57 9.40 -8.03
C HIS A 15 6.54 8.26 -8.12
N ILE A 16 6.85 7.22 -8.91
CA ILE A 16 6.00 6.04 -9.03
C ILE A 16 5.96 5.28 -7.70
N ALA A 17 7.11 5.11 -7.06
CA ALA A 17 7.22 4.45 -5.77
C ALA A 17 6.49 5.23 -4.66
N VAL A 18 6.62 6.55 -4.62
CA VAL A 18 5.94 7.44 -3.66
C VAL A 18 4.44 7.41 -3.88
N ALA A 19 4.00 7.46 -5.13
CA ALA A 19 2.59 7.39 -5.44
C ALA A 19 2.04 5.99 -5.05
N ALA A 20 2.76 4.90 -5.37
CA ALA A 20 2.38 3.55 -4.97
C ALA A 20 2.37 3.38 -3.44
N ALA A 21 3.30 4.03 -2.74
CA ALA A 21 3.33 4.11 -1.29
C ALA A 21 2.13 4.86 -0.71
N LEU A 22 1.72 5.97 -1.34
CA LEU A 22 0.52 6.73 -0.99
C LEU A 22 -0.74 5.88 -1.18
N LEU A 23 -0.85 5.19 -2.32
CA LEU A 23 -1.97 4.28 -2.58
C LEU A 23 -2.03 3.18 -1.51
N ASN A 24 -0.90 2.54 -1.23
CA ASN A 24 -0.81 1.50 -0.21
C ASN A 24 -1.12 2.03 1.20
N GLY A 25 -0.59 3.20 1.56
CA GLY A 25 -0.83 3.84 2.86
C GLY A 25 -2.30 4.21 3.08
N VAL A 26 -2.96 4.76 2.05
CA VAL A 26 -4.38 5.08 2.10
C VAL A 26 -5.22 3.80 2.16
N ILE A 27 -4.89 2.76 1.38
CA ILE A 27 -5.56 1.46 1.47
C ILE A 27 -5.42 0.86 2.88
N ALA A 28 -4.22 0.90 3.46
CA ALA A 28 -3.98 0.41 4.81
C ALA A 28 -4.81 1.19 5.86
N LEU A 29 -4.93 2.51 5.71
CA LEU A 29 -5.72 3.36 6.59
C LEU A 29 -7.23 3.07 6.47
N PHE A 30 -7.74 2.90 5.25
CA PHE A 30 -9.12 2.49 5.02
C PHE A 30 -9.41 1.08 5.53
N GLN A 31 -8.46 0.13 5.40
CA GLN A 31 -8.64 -1.20 5.95
C GLN A 31 -8.70 -1.20 7.48
N TYR A 32 -7.90 -0.35 8.11
CA TYR A 32 -7.90 -0.20 9.55
C TYR A 32 -9.24 0.36 10.05
N TYR A 33 -9.75 1.41 9.41
CA TYR A 33 -10.93 2.13 9.87
C TYR A 33 -12.26 1.48 9.47
N LEU A 34 -12.32 0.87 8.29
CA LEU A 34 -13.51 0.22 7.75
C LEU A 34 -13.22 -1.28 7.63
N GLN A 35 -13.45 -2.12 8.63
CA GLN A 35 -13.34 -3.59 8.47
C GLN A 35 -14.45 -4.25 7.61
N SER A 36 -15.19 -3.47 6.82
CA SER A 36 -16.48 -3.83 6.21
C SER A 36 -16.41 -3.92 4.66
N ILE A 37 -17.55 -4.22 4.02
CA ILE A 37 -17.74 -4.28 2.55
C ILE A 37 -17.21 -3.04 1.82
N TRP A 38 -17.15 -1.90 2.51
CA TRP A 38 -16.63 -0.63 2.02
C TRP A 38 -15.12 -0.64 1.70
N GLN A 39 -14.33 -1.60 2.23
CA GLN A 39 -12.91 -1.76 1.85
C GLN A 39 -12.75 -2.03 0.36
N TRP A 40 -13.66 -2.82 -0.21
CA TRP A 40 -13.63 -3.19 -1.62
C TRP A 40 -13.96 -1.99 -2.51
N GLY A 41 -14.93 -1.17 -2.08
CA GLY A 41 -15.26 0.09 -2.75
C GLY A 41 -14.10 1.09 -2.72
N ALA A 42 -13.45 1.24 -1.56
CA ALA A 42 -12.27 2.10 -1.42
C ALA A 42 -11.11 1.66 -2.31
N ALA A 43 -10.82 0.36 -2.38
CA ALA A 43 -9.79 -0.20 -3.26
C ALA A 43 -10.08 0.08 -4.74
N LEU A 44 -11.35 -0.04 -5.17
CA LEU A 44 -11.75 0.20 -6.54
C LEU A 44 -11.65 1.69 -6.90
N VAL A 45 -12.15 2.58 -6.03
CA VAL A 45 -12.06 4.03 -6.21
C VAL A 45 -10.61 4.50 -6.22
N LEU A 46 -9.76 4.01 -5.29
CA LEU A 46 -8.34 4.38 -5.28
C LEU A 46 -7.61 3.88 -6.53
N SER A 47 -7.87 2.64 -6.96
CA SER A 47 -7.23 2.08 -8.15
C SER A 47 -7.58 2.87 -9.41
N VAL A 48 -8.84 3.32 -9.53
CA VAL A 48 -9.29 4.19 -10.62
C VAL A 48 -8.65 5.58 -10.53
N PHE A 49 -8.68 6.22 -9.36
CA PHE A 49 -8.06 7.53 -9.16
C PHE A 49 -6.59 7.52 -9.56
N PHE A 50 -5.89 6.46 -9.19
CA PHE A 50 -4.48 6.30 -9.44
C PHE A 50 -4.18 5.95 -10.90
N ALA A 51 -5.01 5.13 -11.56
CA ALA A 51 -4.91 4.88 -12.99
C ALA A 51 -5.10 6.18 -13.80
N VAL A 52 -6.03 7.04 -13.39
CA VAL A 52 -6.23 8.37 -13.98
C VAL A 52 -5.03 9.28 -13.73
N ALA A 53 -4.50 9.32 -12.50
CA ALA A 53 -3.32 10.12 -12.17
C ALA A 53 -2.09 9.72 -12.99
N THR A 54 -1.84 8.42 -13.18
CA THR A 54 -0.73 7.92 -14.01
C THR A 54 -0.95 8.25 -15.49
N LEU A 55 -2.18 8.17 -15.99
CA LEU A 55 -2.51 8.54 -17.37
C LEU A 55 -2.33 10.04 -17.64
N LEU A 56 -2.59 10.90 -16.64
CA LEU A 56 -2.32 12.34 -16.74
C LEU A 56 -0.83 12.67 -16.63
N ALA A 57 -0.05 11.83 -15.95
CA ALA A 57 1.39 12.04 -15.74
C ALA A 57 2.26 11.46 -16.87
N VAL A 58 1.73 10.55 -17.68
CA VAL A 58 2.46 9.86 -18.75
C VAL A 58 1.72 10.06 -20.07
N ASP A 59 2.32 10.79 -21.01
CA ASP A 59 1.87 10.92 -22.40
C ASP A 59 2.13 9.61 -23.20
N ALA A 60 1.59 8.49 -22.71
CA ALA A 60 1.63 7.21 -23.40
C ALA A 60 0.22 6.84 -23.89
N PRO A 61 0.08 6.26 -25.09
CA PRO A 61 -1.21 5.79 -25.62
C PRO A 61 -1.63 4.48 -24.94
N LEU A 62 -1.74 4.50 -23.61
CA LEU A 62 -2.13 3.35 -22.80
C LEU A 62 -3.63 3.40 -22.50
N SER A 63 -4.28 2.24 -22.64
CA SER A 63 -5.67 2.10 -22.23
C SER A 63 -5.78 2.21 -20.71
N ILE A 64 -6.75 3.00 -20.22
CA ILE A 64 -7.06 3.14 -18.78
C ILE A 64 -7.21 1.76 -18.11
N LEU A 65 -7.77 0.79 -18.85
CA LEU A 65 -8.00 -0.57 -18.37
C LEU A 65 -6.69 -1.35 -18.14
N ALA A 66 -5.65 -1.09 -18.95
CA ALA A 66 -4.34 -1.69 -18.81
C ALA A 66 -3.56 -1.16 -17.58
N LEU A 67 -3.84 0.07 -17.17
CA LEU A 67 -3.32 0.68 -15.92
C LEU A 67 -4.18 0.32 -14.70
N LEU A 68 -5.49 0.13 -14.90
CA LEU A 68 -6.42 -0.22 -13.84
C LEU A 68 -6.17 -1.63 -13.29
N MET A 69 -5.93 -2.60 -14.18
CA MET A 69 -5.75 -4.02 -13.80
C MET A 69 -4.59 -4.24 -12.80
N PRO A 70 -3.36 -3.72 -13.04
CA PRO A 70 -2.26 -3.83 -12.08
C PRO A 70 -2.53 -3.13 -10.75
N ASN A 71 -3.13 -1.93 -10.79
CA ASN A 71 -3.44 -1.15 -9.59
C ASN A 71 -4.49 -1.87 -8.73
N LEU A 72 -5.52 -2.41 -9.39
CA LEU A 72 -6.57 -3.18 -8.73
C LEU A 72 -6.00 -4.47 -8.14
N LEU A 73 -5.18 -5.20 -8.89
CA LEU A 73 -4.53 -6.42 -8.41
C LEU A 73 -3.63 -6.12 -7.19
N PHE A 74 -2.88 -5.03 -7.22
CA PHE A 74 -2.04 -4.59 -6.12
C PHE A 74 -2.86 -4.20 -4.88
N ALA A 75 -3.97 -3.48 -5.07
CA ALA A 75 -4.89 -3.15 -3.98
C ALA A 75 -5.51 -4.39 -3.34
N LEU A 76 -5.94 -5.36 -4.16
CA LEU A 76 -6.49 -6.63 -3.71
C LEU A 76 -5.46 -7.46 -2.95
N LEU A 77 -4.24 -7.59 -3.47
CA LEU A 77 -3.17 -8.33 -2.80
C LEU A 77 -2.76 -7.66 -1.49
N SER A 78 -2.73 -6.32 -1.43
CA SER A 78 -2.50 -5.57 -0.19
C SER A 78 -3.55 -5.91 0.87
N ILE A 79 -4.83 -5.95 0.47
CA ILE A 79 -5.95 -6.33 1.35
C ILE A 79 -5.76 -7.74 1.90
N VAL A 80 -5.40 -8.68 1.04
CA VAL A 80 -5.17 -10.08 1.41
C VAL A 80 -4.00 -10.20 2.39
N ILE A 81 -2.86 -9.54 2.11
CA ILE A 81 -1.70 -9.56 3.00
C ILE A 81 -2.05 -8.99 4.37
N ILE A 82 -2.72 -7.84 4.43
CA ILE A 82 -3.11 -7.25 5.71
C ILE A 82 -4.05 -8.21 6.46
N ARG A 83 -5.05 -8.79 5.79
CA ARG A 83 -6.01 -9.69 6.44
C ARG A 83 -5.36 -10.99 6.94
N TYR A 84 -4.50 -11.63 6.15
CA TYR A 84 -3.93 -12.92 6.47
C TYR A 84 -2.65 -12.84 7.32
N VAL A 85 -1.87 -11.76 7.20
CA VAL A 85 -0.61 -11.59 7.94
C VAL A 85 -0.81 -10.81 9.23
N PHE A 86 -1.61 -9.73 9.21
CA PHE A 86 -1.75 -8.86 10.38
C PHE A 86 -2.74 -9.40 11.42
N TYR A 87 -3.90 -9.91 10.98
CA TYR A 87 -4.94 -10.39 11.89
C TYR A 87 -4.78 -11.85 12.34
N ASN A 88 -3.75 -12.55 11.87
CA ASN A 88 -3.50 -13.93 12.30
C ASN A 88 -2.81 -13.96 13.67
N LYS A 89 -3.52 -14.49 14.67
CA LYS A 89 -3.05 -14.60 16.07
C LYS A 89 -1.76 -15.41 16.22
N ALA A 90 -1.47 -16.33 15.30
CA ALA A 90 -0.24 -17.14 15.34
C ALA A 90 1.03 -16.32 15.02
N VAL A 91 0.87 -15.16 14.39
CA VAL A 91 1.98 -14.44 13.73
C VAL A 91 2.32 -13.13 14.44
N ILE A 92 1.76 -12.86 15.62
CA ILE A 92 1.88 -11.55 16.31
C ILE A 92 3.33 -11.07 16.43
N ARG A 93 4.28 -11.96 16.76
CA ARG A 93 5.72 -11.62 16.88
C ARG A 93 6.41 -11.36 15.55
N LEU A 94 6.01 -12.07 14.49
CA LEU A 94 6.60 -11.94 13.15
C LEU A 94 5.78 -11.02 12.23
N ARG A 95 4.67 -10.43 12.69
CA ARG A 95 3.71 -9.74 11.82
C ARG A 95 4.39 -8.65 11.01
N THR A 96 5.24 -7.85 11.63
CA THR A 96 5.92 -6.70 11.01
C THR A 96 6.95 -7.16 10.00
N LEU A 97 7.66 -8.25 10.30
CA LEU A 97 8.68 -8.83 9.41
C LEU A 97 8.02 -9.50 8.19
N LEU A 98 6.95 -10.26 8.39
CA LEU A 98 6.19 -10.87 7.29
C LEU A 98 5.47 -9.82 6.46
N MET A 99 4.93 -8.77 7.08
CA MET A 99 4.36 -7.65 6.35
C MET A 99 5.40 -6.98 5.46
N GLY A 100 6.58 -6.69 6.02
CA GLY A 100 7.70 -6.14 5.28
C GLY A 100 8.16 -7.02 4.13
N ALA A 101 8.35 -8.32 4.37
CA ALA A 101 8.84 -9.26 3.36
C ALA A 101 7.80 -9.49 2.24
N CYS A 102 6.55 -9.82 2.59
CA CYS A 102 5.48 -10.05 1.62
C CYS A 102 5.15 -8.77 0.85
N GLY A 103 5.05 -7.63 1.55
CA GLY A 103 4.80 -6.33 0.95
C GLY A 103 5.96 -5.85 0.08
N GLY A 104 7.20 -6.12 0.47
CA GLY A 104 8.40 -5.88 -0.33
C GLY A 104 8.36 -6.62 -1.66
N ILE A 105 8.12 -7.94 -1.63
CA ILE A 105 8.00 -8.77 -2.84
C ILE A 105 6.85 -8.26 -3.72
N MET A 106 5.70 -7.96 -3.12
CA MET A 106 4.53 -7.51 -3.85
C MET A 106 4.73 -6.15 -4.52
N LEU A 107 5.32 -5.18 -3.81
CA LEU A 107 5.60 -3.87 -4.39
C LEU A 107 6.64 -3.97 -5.52
N SER A 108 7.68 -4.81 -5.35
CA SER A 108 8.65 -5.07 -6.42
C SER A 108 8.02 -5.64 -7.67
N LEU A 109 7.13 -6.64 -7.51
CA LEU A 109 6.42 -7.23 -8.65
C LEU A 109 5.47 -6.23 -9.31
N TYR A 110 4.79 -5.39 -8.52
CA TYR A 110 3.92 -4.34 -9.03
C TYR A 110 4.69 -3.27 -9.82
N LEU A 111 5.82 -2.79 -9.29
CA LEU A 111 6.70 -1.86 -9.98
C LEU A 111 7.25 -2.49 -11.27
N ALA A 112 7.70 -3.75 -11.23
CA ALA A 112 8.19 -4.45 -12.41
C ALA A 112 7.09 -4.57 -13.49
N GLY A 113 5.87 -4.91 -13.08
CA GLY A 113 4.71 -4.99 -13.96
C GLY A 113 4.36 -3.65 -14.60
N LEU A 114 4.40 -2.56 -13.83
CA LEU A 114 4.21 -1.21 -14.36
C LEU A 114 5.29 -0.82 -15.37
N TYR A 115 6.56 -1.11 -15.09
CA TYR A 115 7.67 -0.83 -16.02
C TYR A 115 7.51 -1.59 -17.34
N LEU A 116 7.10 -2.86 -17.28
CA LEU A 116 6.83 -3.68 -18.45
C LEU A 116 5.68 -3.10 -19.29
N ILE A 117 4.58 -2.69 -18.66
CA ILE A 117 3.43 -2.08 -19.34
C ILE A 117 3.78 -0.73 -19.96
N LEU A 118 4.62 0.05 -19.28
CA LEU A 118 5.10 1.35 -19.76
C LEU A 118 6.21 1.22 -20.82
N GLY A 119 6.71 0.01 -21.09
CA GLY A 119 7.81 -0.23 -22.02
C GLY A 119 9.16 0.33 -21.55
N ILE A 120 9.32 0.55 -20.24
CA ILE A 120 10.54 1.11 -19.64
C ILE A 120 11.50 -0.02 -19.31
N GLU A 121 12.76 0.09 -19.73
CA GLU A 121 13.79 -0.88 -19.38
C GLU A 121 14.09 -0.89 -17.87
N LEU A 122 14.28 -2.08 -17.33
CA LEU A 122 14.63 -2.29 -15.92
C LEU A 122 16.09 -1.88 -15.71
N ILE A 123 16.31 -0.88 -14.86
CA ILE A 123 17.65 -0.40 -14.49
C ILE A 123 18.39 -1.48 -13.69
N GLU A 124 19.73 -1.51 -13.79
CA GLU A 124 20.56 -2.40 -12.98
C GLU A 124 20.32 -2.18 -11.48
N GLY A 125 20.07 -3.25 -10.73
CA GLY A 125 19.69 -3.16 -9.31
C GLY A 125 18.22 -2.83 -9.03
N PHE A 126 17.35 -2.73 -10.04
CA PHE A 126 15.92 -2.44 -9.88
C PHE A 126 15.24 -3.29 -8.80
N TRP A 127 15.44 -4.61 -8.84
CA TRP A 127 14.80 -5.55 -7.90
C TRP A 127 15.19 -5.29 -6.45
N GLN A 128 16.47 -4.95 -6.22
CA GLN A 128 16.95 -4.63 -4.88
C GLN A 128 16.37 -3.31 -4.40
N ILE A 129 16.37 -2.28 -5.26
CA ILE A 129 15.83 -0.95 -4.94
C ILE A 129 14.33 -1.04 -4.64
N ALA A 130 13.55 -1.67 -5.52
CA ALA A 130 12.12 -1.85 -5.36
C ALA A 130 11.77 -2.66 -4.11
N PHE A 131 12.56 -3.70 -3.81
CA PHE A 131 12.35 -4.51 -2.62
C PHE A 131 12.61 -3.74 -1.33
N VAL A 132 13.70 -2.96 -1.28
CA VAL A 132 14.02 -2.11 -0.13
C VAL A 132 12.92 -1.05 0.08
N TYR A 133 12.44 -0.40 -0.98
CA TYR A 133 11.33 0.54 -0.86
C TYR A 133 10.07 -0.13 -0.33
N GLY A 134 9.69 -1.29 -0.87
CA GLY A 134 8.53 -2.02 -0.40
C GLY A 134 8.68 -2.49 1.04
N LEU A 135 9.85 -2.99 1.42
CA LEU A 135 10.16 -3.38 2.78
C LEU A 135 9.95 -2.21 3.75
N ILE A 136 10.53 -1.04 3.44
CA ILE A 136 10.39 0.17 4.26
C ILE A 136 8.90 0.54 4.40
N ILE A 137 8.19 0.70 3.29
CA ILE A 137 6.79 1.15 3.30
C ILE A 137 5.92 0.20 4.13
N TYR A 138 6.05 -1.11 3.93
CA TYR A 138 5.20 -2.08 4.61
C TYR A 138 5.57 -2.31 6.07
N VAL A 139 6.87 -2.25 6.43
CA VAL A 139 7.30 -2.29 7.84
C VAL A 139 6.75 -1.09 8.60
N PHE A 140 6.90 0.13 8.05
CA PHE A 140 6.37 1.34 8.68
C PHE A 140 4.83 1.33 8.74
N SER A 141 4.15 0.84 7.71
CA SER A 141 2.69 0.70 7.71
C SER A 141 2.22 -0.30 8.78
N ALA A 142 2.87 -1.46 8.90
CA ALA A 142 2.56 -2.45 9.92
C ALA A 142 2.84 -1.92 11.34
N PHE A 143 3.91 -1.16 11.51
CA PHE A 143 4.22 -0.49 12.77
C PHE A 143 3.18 0.58 13.13
N GLY A 144 2.77 1.41 12.16
CA GLY A 144 1.71 2.41 12.34
C GLY A 144 0.38 1.77 12.78
N MET A 145 -0.06 0.71 12.09
CA MET A 145 -1.25 -0.06 12.50
C MET A 145 -1.09 -0.66 13.91
N SER A 146 0.12 -1.09 14.26
CA SER A 146 0.41 -1.62 15.61
C SER A 146 0.18 -0.59 16.71
N ILE A 147 0.63 0.64 16.48
CA ILE A 147 0.46 1.74 17.42
C ILE A 147 -1.00 2.16 17.48
N ALA A 148 -1.68 2.23 16.34
CA ALA A 148 -3.09 2.57 16.28
C ALA A 148 -3.93 1.61 17.14
N ASP A 149 -3.71 0.30 17.03
CA ASP A 149 -4.39 -0.72 17.85
C ASP A 149 -4.15 -0.49 19.36
N LEU A 150 -2.92 -0.16 19.74
CA LEU A 150 -2.58 0.11 21.13
C LEU A 150 -3.30 1.35 21.67
N ILE A 151 -3.36 2.43 20.88
CA ILE A 151 -4.04 3.68 21.24
C ILE A 151 -5.54 3.43 21.43
N ILE A 152 -6.18 2.68 20.52
CA ILE A 152 -7.60 2.36 20.62
C ILE A 152 -7.87 1.52 21.87
N LEU A 153 -7.09 0.46 22.10
CA LEU A 153 -7.23 -0.39 23.29
C LEU A 153 -7.07 0.43 24.59
N GLN A 154 -6.10 1.34 24.65
CA GLN A 154 -5.94 2.24 25.78
C GLN A 154 -7.13 3.17 25.97
N SER A 155 -7.72 3.66 24.88
CA SER A 155 -8.90 4.51 24.94
C SER A 155 -10.14 3.76 25.45
N GLU A 156 -10.31 2.51 25.04
CA GLU A 156 -11.41 1.63 25.45
C GLU A 156 -11.29 1.26 26.94
N VAL A 157 -10.11 0.83 27.38
CA VAL A 157 -9.85 0.55 28.81
C VAL A 157 -10.07 1.79 29.69
N ARG A 158 -9.72 2.99 29.18
CA ARG A 158 -9.94 4.25 29.90
C ARG A 158 -11.41 4.63 29.97
N GLN A 159 -12.22 4.27 28.97
CA GLN A 159 -13.67 4.47 28.99
C GLN A 159 -14.34 3.50 29.97
N LEU A 160 -14.00 2.22 29.92
CA LEU A 160 -14.51 1.21 30.85
C LEU A 160 -14.21 1.57 32.31
N ARG A 161 -12.98 2.00 32.62
CA ARG A 161 -12.63 2.47 33.96
C ARG A 161 -13.39 3.73 34.39
N LYS A 162 -13.82 4.58 33.45
CA LYS A 162 -14.60 5.78 33.79
C LYS A 162 -16.07 5.45 34.06
N GLU A 163 -16.61 4.43 33.40
CA GLU A 163 -17.96 3.92 33.61
C GLU A 163 -18.05 3.16 34.94
N GLU A 164 -17.08 2.30 35.25
CA GLU A 164 -17.00 1.57 36.53
C GLU A 164 -16.94 2.52 37.75
N ASN A 165 -16.07 3.55 37.70
CA ASN A 165 -16.00 4.56 38.77
C ASN A 165 -17.26 5.45 38.89
N ARG A 166 -18.14 5.44 37.89
CA ARG A 166 -19.38 6.23 37.89
C ARG A 166 -20.53 5.44 38.52
N ASP A 167 -20.54 4.12 38.35
CA ASP A 167 -21.51 3.22 38.97
C ASP A 167 -21.20 2.99 40.46
N ASP A 168 -19.93 3.01 40.88
CA ASP A 168 -19.53 2.93 42.30
C ASP A 168 -19.81 4.21 43.11
N ALA A 169 -20.15 5.31 42.43
CA ALA A 169 -20.42 6.62 43.05
C ALA A 169 -21.91 6.95 43.18
N GLN A 170 -22.81 6.03 42.83
CA GLN A 170 -24.27 6.10 43.03
C GLN A 170 -24.72 5.19 44.19
#